data_AF-A0A061M0Q9-F1
#
_entry.id   AF-A0A061M0Q9-F1
#
_cell.length_a   1.000
_cell.length_b   1.000
_cell.length_c   1.000
_cell.angle_alpha   90.00
_cell.angle_beta   90.00
_cell.angle_gamma   90.00
#
_symmetry.space_group_name_H-M   'P 1'
#
loop_
_entity.id
_entity.type
_entity.pdbx_description
1 polymer ?
#
loop_
_entity_poly.entity_id
_entity_poly.type
_entity_poly.pdbx_seq_one_letter_code
_entity_poly.pdbx_strand_id
1 'polypeptide(L)' 'MTPDPFETPADVPEADLLDQLAPVDPSDEEPDPEPLSTAAEPVSEVDWVEQQRAVPLDDEPEETGAEQ' A
#
# COMPACT_ATOMS: atom_id res chain seq x y z
N MET A 1 -15.43 -16.40 2.00
CA MET A 1 -15.44 -15.26 1.07
C MET A 1 -14.73 -14.13 1.78
N THR A 2 -13.43 -13.99 1.54
CA THR A 2 -12.59 -12.97 2.16
C THR A 2 -12.65 -11.75 1.24
N PRO A 3 -13.02 -10.56 1.75
CA PRO A 3 -13.10 -9.35 0.91
C PRO A 3 -11.69 -8.96 0.45
N ASP A 4 -11.56 -8.63 -0.83
CA ASP A 4 -10.27 -8.23 -1.42
C ASP A 4 -9.83 -6.87 -0.87
N PRO A 5 -8.60 -6.73 -0.32
CA PRO A 5 -8.14 -5.49 0.31
C PRO A 5 -7.84 -4.37 -0.70
N PHE A 6 -7.85 -4.67 -2.00
CA PHE A 6 -7.69 -3.73 -3.10
C PHE A 6 -8.97 -3.58 -3.92
N GLU A 7 -10.10 -4.11 -3.43
CA GLU A 7 -11.42 -3.82 -3.98
C GLU A 7 -11.62 -2.32 -3.84
N THR A 8 -11.34 -1.61 -4.92
CA THR A 8 -11.68 -0.20 -5.04
C THR A 8 -13.19 -0.15 -4.81
N PRO A 9 -13.68 0.61 -3.81
CA PRO A 9 -15.11 0.72 -3.60
C PRO A 9 -15.68 1.28 -4.90
N ALA A 10 -16.33 0.42 -5.68
CA ALA A 10 -16.87 0.76 -6.99
C ALA A 10 -18.03 1.78 -6.91
N ASP A 11 -18.32 2.26 -5.70
CA ASP A 11 -19.47 3.08 -5.33
C ASP A 11 -19.04 4.18 -4.33
N VAL A 12 -17.96 4.91 -4.64
CA VAL A 12 -17.77 6.22 -3.97
C VAL A 12 -18.73 7.19 -4.66
N PRO A 13 -19.71 7.79 -3.95
CA PRO A 13 -20.61 8.76 -4.55
C PRO A 13 -19.83 9.94 -5.10
N GLU A 14 -20.20 10.44 -6.28
CA GLU A 14 -19.54 11.60 -6.91
C GLU A 14 -19.49 12.83 -5.97
N ALA A 15 -20.49 12.99 -5.11
CA ALA A 15 -20.53 14.05 -4.09
C ALA A 15 -19.41 13.93 -3.03
N ASP A 16 -18.97 12.71 -2.73
CA ASP A 16 -17.92 12.44 -1.75
C ASP A 16 -16.52 12.70 -2.35
N LEU A 17 -16.34 12.39 -3.64
CA LEU A 17 -15.14 12.75 -4.39
C LEU A 17 -14.95 14.27 -4.49
N LEU A 18 -16.05 15.01 -4.63
CA LEU A 18 -16.04 16.48 -4.68
C LEU A 18 -15.73 17.11 -3.32
N ASP A 19 -16.11 16.47 -2.22
CA ASP A 19 -15.79 16.93 -0.86
C ASP A 19 -14.29 16.71 -0.53
N GLN A 20 -13.70 15.64 -1.07
CA GLN A 20 -12.28 15.32 -0.93
C GLN A 20 -11.36 16.23 -1.78
N LEU A 21 -11.88 16.80 -2.86
CA LEU A 21 -11.20 17.79 -3.68
C LEU A 21 -11.16 19.13 -2.95
N ALA A 22 -10.20 19.29 -2.04
CA ALA A 22 -9.85 20.60 -1.51
C ALA A 22 -9.55 21.56 -2.67
N PRO A 23 -10.06 22.80 -2.67
CA PRO A 23 -9.73 23.77 -3.70
C PRO A 23 -8.22 24.02 -3.69
N VAL A 24 -7.54 23.53 -4.72
CA VAL A 24 -6.13 23.87 -4.95
C VAL A 24 -6.11 25.32 -5.42
N ASP A 25 -5.49 26.20 -4.63
CA ASP A 25 -5.32 27.59 -5.04
C ASP A 25 -4.24 27.63 -6.14
N PRO A 26 -4.55 28.11 -7.35
CA PRO A 26 -3.60 28.10 -8.46
C PRO A 26 -2.47 29.13 -8.31
N SER A 27 -2.56 29.99 -7.30
CA SER A 27 -1.50 30.93 -6.89
C SER A 27 -0.68 30.38 -5.72
N ASP A 28 -1.10 29.25 -5.13
CA ASP A 28 -0.27 28.44 -4.25
C ASP A 28 0.77 27.77 -5.15
N GLU A 29 1.87 28.47 -5.33
CA GLU A 29 3.08 27.90 -5.92
C GLU A 29 3.63 26.91 -4.90
N GLU A 30 3.05 25.71 -4.88
CA GLU A 30 3.62 24.58 -4.17
C GLU A 30 5.04 24.42 -4.72
N PRO A 31 6.08 24.47 -3.87
CA PRO A 31 7.43 24.30 -4.35
C PRO A 31 7.53 22.94 -5.03
N ASP A 32 8.08 22.91 -6.24
CA ASP A 32 8.42 21.65 -6.90
C ASP A 32 9.17 20.77 -5.90
N PRO A 33 8.69 19.52 -5.65
CA PRO A 33 9.35 18.66 -4.70
C PRO A 33 10.80 18.45 -5.16
N GLU A 34 11.74 18.55 -4.22
CA GLU A 34 13.14 18.32 -4.54
C GLU A 34 13.32 16.91 -5.12
N PRO A 35 14.21 16.74 -6.12
CA PRO A 35 14.46 15.43 -6.69
C PRO A 35 14.97 14.49 -5.60
N LEU A 36 14.46 13.26 -5.61
CA LEU A 36 14.95 12.22 -4.71
C LEU A 36 16.46 12.04 -4.94
N SER A 37 17.23 12.24 -3.87
CA SER A 37 18.67 12.00 -3.92
C SER A 37 18.94 10.53 -4.20
N THR A 38 19.90 10.26 -5.07
CA THR A 38 20.38 8.90 -5.29
C THR A 38 20.97 8.38 -3.99
N ALA A 39 20.57 7.16 -3.59
CA ALA A 39 21.17 6.49 -2.45
C ALA A 39 22.70 6.39 -2.64
N ALA A 40 23.46 6.56 -1.55
CA ALA A 40 24.91 6.48 -1.59
C ALA A 40 25.40 5.09 -2.04
N GLU A 41 24.63 4.05 -1.70
CA GLU A 41 24.88 2.66 -2.10
C GLU A 41 23.58 1.99 -2.53
N PRO A 42 23.62 1.09 -3.53
CA PRO A 42 22.45 0.31 -3.92
C PRO A 42 22.06 -0.67 -2.81
N VAL A 43 20.77 -0.93 -2.68
CA VAL A 43 20.26 -1.94 -1.74
C VAL A 43 20.74 -3.33 -2.21
N SER A 44 21.33 -4.09 -1.29
CA SER A 44 21.75 -5.47 -1.54
C SER A 44 20.54 -6.40 -1.61
N GLU A 45 20.53 -7.34 -2.56
CA GLU A 45 19.47 -8.35 -2.66
C GLU A 45 19.38 -9.21 -1.40
N VAL A 46 20.53 -9.54 -0.79
CA VAL A 46 20.58 -10.33 0.45
C VAL A 46 19.89 -9.61 1.59
N ASP A 47 20.22 -8.33 1.79
CA ASP A 47 19.64 -7.50 2.84
C ASP A 47 18.12 -7.33 2.62
N TRP A 48 17.69 -7.17 1.37
CA TRP A 48 16.28 -7.10 1.02
C TRP A 48 15.51 -8.39 1.36
N VAL A 49 16.10 -9.56 1.07
CA VAL A 49 15.51 -10.86 1.40
C VAL A 49 15.44 -11.06 2.93
N GLU A 50 16.48 -10.68 3.66
CA GLU A 50 16.51 -10.78 5.14
C GLU A 50 15.45 -9.90 5.81
N GLN A 51 15.04 -8.81 5.15
CA GLN A 51 13.98 -7.92 5.64
C GLN A 51 12.56 -8.41 5.31
N GLN A 52 12.39 -9.46 4.50
CA GLN A 52 11.06 -10.00 4.21
C GLN A 52 10.46 -10.68 5.44
N ARG A 53 9.17 -10.42 5.69
CA ARG A 53 8.37 -11.18 6.66
C ARG A 53 7.28 -11.92 5.93
N ALA A 54 7.11 -13.20 6.27
CA ALA A 54 5.96 -13.97 5.84
C ALA A 54 4.69 -13.31 6.42
N VAL A 55 3.82 -12.85 5.53
CA VAL A 55 2.47 -12.43 5.90
C VAL A 55 1.60 -13.67 5.76
N PRO A 56 1.03 -14.20 6.86
CA PRO A 56 0.15 -15.36 6.77
C PRO A 56 -1.02 -15.00 5.85
N LEU A 57 -1.28 -15.86 4.87
CA LEU A 57 -2.49 -15.76 4.06
C LEU A 57 -3.64 -16.30 4.92
N ASP A 58 -4.76 -15.57 4.97
CA ASP A 58 -5.94 -15.91 5.78
C ASP A 58 -6.57 -17.29 5.42
N ASP A 59 -6.07 -17.94 4.36
CA ASP A 59 -6.63 -19.12 3.71
C ASP A 59 -5.80 -20.41 3.94
N GLU A 60 -4.87 -20.44 4.90
CA GLU A 60 -4.23 -21.70 5.28
C GLU A 60 -5.11 -22.44 6.30
N PRO A 61 -5.80 -23.55 5.92
CA PRO A 61 -6.30 -24.45 6.95
C PRO A 61 -5.06 -24.97 7.68
N GLU A 62 -4.94 -24.64 8.95
CA GLU A 62 -4.03 -25.32 9.86
C GLU A 62 -4.30 -26.82 9.68
N GLU A 63 -3.39 -27.51 8.99
CA GLU A 63 -3.37 -28.97 8.96
C GLU A 63 -3.03 -29.38 10.39
N THR A 64 -4.06 -29.39 11.25
CA THR A 64 -4.00 -30.01 12.57
C THR A 64 -3.94 -31.51 12.32
N GLY A 65 -2.75 -31.97 11.96
CA GLY A 65 -2.37 -33.36 12.11
C GLY A 65 -2.38 -33.70 13.61
N ALA A 66 -3.50 -34.24 14.07
CA ALA A 66 -3.54 -35.12 15.23
C ALA A 66 -4.78 -36.02 15.12
N GLU A 67 -4.67 -37.02 14.26
CA GLU A 67 -5.35 -38.29 14.49
C GLU A 67 -4.80 -38.87 15.82
N GLN A 68 -5.58 -38.80 16.90
CA GLN A 68 -5.70 -39.82 17.95
C GLN A 68 -7.04 -39.64 18.68
#